data_AF-A0AAV0TEW1-F1
#
_entry.id   AF-A0AAV0TEW1-F1
#
_cell.length_a   1.000
_cell.length_b   1.000
_cell.length_c   1.000
_cell.angle_alpha   90.00
_cell.angle_beta   90.00
_cell.angle_gamma   90.00
#
_symmetry.space_group_name_H-M   'P 1'
#
loop_
_entity.id
_entity.type
_entity.pdbx_description
1 polymer ?
#
loop_
_entity_poly.entity_id
_entity_poly.type
_entity_poly.pdbx_seq_one_letter_code
_entity_poly.pdbx_strand_id
1 'polypeptide(L)'
;MATKEAGAGIKCYVPDETYVWLPAQILREIKSSDPKKPEKTLVLRVFPPSGDRNASIKDEERVLDFNDPKVKALLTTLQLESLPYQNENVGLEGIEDMTTLNYLHEAAILYNVKTRFLQKLPYTYTGDICIALNPYQWLPETLLRADTVIIFD
;
A
#
# COMPACT_ATOMS: atom_id res chain seq x y z
N MET A 1 -8.58 -16.74 2.61
CA MET A 1 -8.47 -15.27 2.74
C MET A 1 -9.64 -14.78 3.57
N ALA A 2 -9.39 -14.11 4.70
CA ALA A 2 -10.46 -13.55 5.52
C ALA A 2 -10.89 -12.21 4.91
N THR A 3 -12.05 -12.19 4.27
CA THR A 3 -12.73 -10.97 3.82
C THR A 3 -13.36 -10.31 5.05
N LYS A 4 -12.64 -9.37 5.68
CA LYS A 4 -13.27 -8.41 6.61
C LYS A 4 -14.27 -7.57 5.81
N GLU A 5 -15.49 -7.40 6.30
CA GLU A 5 -16.41 -6.41 5.73
C GLU A 5 -15.84 -5.00 5.93
N ALA A 6 -16.03 -4.13 4.95
CA ALA A 6 -15.52 -2.76 4.93
C ALA A 6 -16.27 -1.87 5.93
N GLY A 7 -16.10 -2.11 7.23
CA GLY A 7 -16.59 -1.24 8.30
C GLY A 7 -15.89 0.12 8.32
N ALA A 8 -16.60 1.15 8.81
CA ALA A 8 -16.02 2.46 9.07
C ALA A 8 -14.80 2.33 9.98
N GLY A 9 -13.74 3.06 9.66
CA GLY A 9 -12.46 3.06 10.37
C GLY A 9 -11.39 2.14 9.79
N ILE A 10 -11.72 1.24 8.86
CA ILE A 10 -10.75 0.33 8.24
C ILE A 10 -9.76 1.09 7.37
N LYS A 11 -8.48 0.75 7.49
CA LYS A 11 -7.39 1.28 6.68
C LYS A 11 -7.16 0.40 5.46
N CYS A 12 -7.10 1.02 4.29
CA CYS A 12 -6.91 0.34 3.01
C CYS A 12 -5.99 1.15 2.09
N TYR A 13 -5.68 0.62 0.92
CA TYR A 13 -5.01 1.34 -0.16
C TYR A 13 -5.99 1.61 -1.29
N VAL A 14 -5.88 2.78 -1.92
CA VAL A 14 -6.62 3.14 -3.13
C VAL A 14 -5.65 3.31 -4.28
N PRO A 15 -6.00 2.85 -5.50
CA PRO A 15 -5.16 3.12 -6.66
C PRO A 15 -5.03 4.62 -6.93
N ASP A 16 -3.86 5.03 -7.40
CA ASP A 16 -3.56 6.42 -7.73
C ASP A 16 -2.59 6.50 -8.92
N GLU A 17 -2.81 7.45 -9.82
CA GLU A 17 -1.99 7.57 -11.03
C GLU A 17 -0.57 8.05 -10.75
N THR A 18 -0.36 8.81 -9.67
CA THR A 18 0.95 9.39 -9.35
C THR A 18 1.74 8.52 -8.40
N TYR A 19 1.08 8.00 -7.35
CA TYR A 19 1.75 7.26 -6.28
C TYR A 19 1.54 5.75 -6.36
N VAL A 20 0.86 5.26 -7.40
CA VAL A 20 0.42 3.87 -7.60
C VAL A 20 -0.64 3.45 -6.59
N TRP A 21 -0.33 3.61 -5.31
CA TRP A 21 -1.21 3.35 -4.17
C TRP A 21 -1.16 4.53 -3.21
N LEU A 22 -2.33 4.98 -2.74
CA LEU A 22 -2.44 5.92 -1.64
C LEU A 22 -3.00 5.24 -0.39
N PRO A 23 -2.51 5.58 0.81
CA PRO A 23 -3.11 5.11 2.05
C PRO A 23 -4.45 5.81 2.24
N ALA A 24 -5.47 5.05 2.60
CA ALA A 24 -6.79 5.58 2.87
C ALA A 24 -7.44 4.94 4.10
N GLN A 25 -8.44 5.62 4.64
CA GLN A 25 -9.32 5.09 5.68
C GLN A 25 -10.77 5.21 5.23
N ILE A 26 -11.52 4.11 5.37
CA ILE A 26 -12.94 4.09 5.06
C ILE A 26 -13.69 4.89 6.12
N LEU A 27 -14.31 5.99 5.73
CA LEU A 27 -15.13 6.80 6.64
C LEU A 27 -16.53 6.20 6.77
N ARG A 28 -17.13 5.81 5.65
CA ARG A 28 -18.46 5.22 5.59
C ARG A 28 -18.69 4.46 4.29
N GLU A 29 -19.55 3.46 4.37
CA GLU A 29 -20.09 2.72 3.25
C GLU A 29 -21.53 3.15 3.00
N ILE A 30 -21.85 3.49 1.75
CA ILE A 30 -23.20 3.82 1.30
C ILE A 30 -23.67 2.64 0.46
N LYS A 31 -24.71 1.95 0.94
CA LYS A 31 -25.37 0.88 0.19
C LYS A 31 -26.20 1.51 -0.93
N SER A 32 -26.17 0.92 -2.12
CA SER A 32 -27.01 1.38 -3.20
C SER A 32 -28.46 1.01 -2.98
N SER A 33 -29.35 1.97 -3.19
CA SER A 33 -30.80 1.80 -3.13
C SER A 33 -31.40 1.30 -4.45
N ASP A 34 -30.65 1.36 -5.56
CA ASP A 34 -31.11 1.00 -6.90
C ASP A 34 -30.75 -0.46 -7.23
N PRO A 35 -31.73 -1.34 -7.50
CA PRO A 35 -31.49 -2.73 -7.90
C PRO A 35 -30.59 -2.88 -9.14
N LYS A 36 -30.52 -1.87 -10.01
CA LYS A 36 -29.67 -1.88 -11.22
C LYS A 36 -28.22 -1.55 -10.93
N LYS A 37 -27.92 -0.98 -9.76
CA LYS A 37 -26.58 -0.61 -9.30
C LYS A 37 -26.33 -1.29 -7.96
N PRO A 38 -26.16 -2.62 -7.90
CA PRO A 38 -26.14 -3.34 -6.63
C PRO A 38 -24.89 -3.06 -5.78
N GLU A 39 -23.82 -2.52 -6.39
CA GLU A 39 -22.55 -2.32 -5.70
C GLU A 39 -22.60 -1.13 -4.74
N LYS A 40 -21.72 -1.16 -3.75
CA LYS A 40 -21.58 -0.12 -2.73
C LYS A 40 -20.79 1.09 -3.23
N THR A 41 -20.95 2.22 -2.55
CA THR A 41 -20.09 3.40 -2.69
C THR A 41 -19.35 3.63 -1.39
N LEU A 42 -18.03 3.79 -1.46
CA LEU A 42 -17.19 4.08 -0.29
C LEU A 42 -16.82 5.56 -0.26
N VAL A 43 -16.93 6.19 0.91
CA VAL A 43 -16.33 7.50 1.18
C VAL A 43 -15.07 7.27 2.00
N LEU A 44 -13.94 7.67 1.43
CA LEU A 44 -12.60 7.36 1.91
C LEU A 44 -11.91 8.67 2.28
N ARG A 45 -11.15 8.68 3.38
CA ARG A 45 -10.16 9.72 3.65
C ARG A 45 -8.83 9.26 3.10
N VAL A 46 -8.23 10.00 2.19
CA VAL A 46 -6.95 9.65 1.56
C VAL A 46 -5.85 10.49 2.18
N PHE A 47 -4.73 9.86 2.49
CA PHE A 47 -3.59 10.50 3.14
C PHE A 47 -2.45 10.73 2.15
N PRO A 48 -1.66 11.80 2.31
CA PRO A 48 -0.43 11.94 1.55
C PRO A 48 0.50 10.74 1.82
N PRO A 49 1.22 10.26 0.80
CA PRO A 49 2.18 9.18 0.99
C PRO A 49 3.34 9.65 1.87
N SER A 50 3.72 8.82 2.83
CA SER A 50 4.79 9.15 3.78
C SER A 50 6.10 9.48 3.05
N GLY A 51 6.78 10.54 3.49
CA GLY A 51 8.11 10.94 3.00
C GLY A 51 8.12 11.96 1.86
N ASP A 52 6.97 12.33 1.28
CA ASP A 52 6.90 13.36 0.25
C ASP A 52 6.41 14.71 0.82
N ARG A 53 7.34 15.68 0.96
CA ARG A 53 7.04 17.02 1.50
C ARG A 53 6.32 17.91 0.48
N ASN A 54 6.36 17.55 -0.80
CA ASN A 54 5.73 18.29 -1.89
C ASN A 54 4.50 17.55 -2.43
N ALA A 55 3.96 16.59 -1.66
CA ALA A 55 2.83 15.80 -2.10
C ALA A 55 1.67 16.71 -2.51
N SER A 56 1.22 16.54 -3.76
CA SER A 56 0.10 17.31 -4.31
C SER A 56 -1.24 16.88 -3.68
N ILE A 57 -1.27 15.67 -3.12
CA ILE A 57 -2.38 15.12 -2.36
C ILE A 57 -2.38 15.77 -0.97
N LYS A 58 -3.39 16.59 -0.68
CA LYS A 58 -3.73 16.99 0.68
C LYS A 58 -4.62 15.91 1.30
N ASP A 59 -4.69 15.89 2.62
CA ASP A 59 -5.66 15.07 3.34
C ASP A 59 -7.09 15.44 2.87
N GLU A 60 -7.70 14.56 2.06
CA GLU A 60 -8.93 14.82 1.33
C GLU A 60 -9.89 13.63 1.36
N GLU A 61 -11.18 13.92 1.20
CA GLU A 61 -12.19 12.89 1.00
C GLU A 61 -12.27 12.48 -0.48
N ARG A 62 -12.23 11.18 -0.75
CA ARG A 62 -12.38 10.57 -2.06
C ARG A 62 -13.58 9.63 -2.04
N VAL A 63 -14.47 9.80 -3.01
CA VAL A 63 -15.63 8.92 -3.20
C VAL A 63 -15.29 7.88 -4.25
N LEU A 64 -15.46 6.60 -3.91
CA LEU A 64 -15.24 5.48 -4.79
C LEU A 64 -16.56 4.73 -4.99
N ASP A 65 -17.20 4.95 -6.13
CA ASP A 65 -18.42 4.22 -6.52
C ASP A 65 -18.04 2.97 -7.30
N PHE A 66 -18.30 1.79 -6.72
CA PHE A 66 -18.02 0.51 -7.39
C PHE A 66 -18.99 0.24 -8.54
N ASN A 67 -20.04 1.04 -8.73
CA ASN A 67 -20.88 1.00 -9.92
C ASN A 67 -20.30 1.81 -11.09
N ASP A 68 -19.32 2.68 -10.85
CA ASP A 68 -18.69 3.49 -11.91
C ASP A 68 -17.88 2.57 -12.85
N PRO A 69 -18.16 2.58 -14.18
CA PRO A 69 -17.38 1.81 -15.15
C PRO A 69 -15.88 2.06 -15.09
N LYS A 70 -15.44 3.29 -14.77
CA LYS A 70 -14.02 3.61 -14.63
C LYS A 70 -13.39 2.89 -13.44
N VAL A 71 -14.07 2.89 -12.30
CA VAL A 71 -13.63 2.19 -11.09
C VAL A 71 -13.60 0.68 -11.33
N LYS A 72 -14.64 0.12 -11.97
CA LYS A 72 -14.67 -1.31 -12.33
C LYS A 72 -13.53 -1.69 -13.28
N ALA A 73 -13.28 -0.88 -14.32
CA ALA A 73 -12.20 -1.13 -15.26
C ALA A 73 -10.83 -1.07 -14.56
N LEU A 74 -10.62 -0.09 -13.67
CA LEU A 74 -9.41 0.04 -12.87
C LEU A 74 -9.17 -1.16 -11.97
N LEU A 75 -10.20 -1.58 -11.20
CA LEU A 75 -10.12 -2.75 -10.33
C LEU A 75 -9.87 -4.04 -11.13
N THR A 76 -10.53 -4.20 -12.28
CA THR A 76 -10.32 -5.36 -13.17
C THR A 76 -8.89 -5.39 -13.71
N THR A 77 -8.35 -4.24 -14.12
CA THR A 77 -6.97 -4.11 -14.61
C THR A 77 -5.95 -4.49 -13.52
N LEU A 78 -6.24 -4.12 -12.27
CA LEU A 78 -5.43 -4.45 -11.11
C LEU A 78 -5.74 -5.84 -10.52
N GLN A 79 -6.65 -6.60 -11.14
CA GLN A 79 -7.12 -7.91 -10.67
C GLN A 79 -7.61 -7.89 -9.21
N LEU A 80 -8.29 -6.81 -8.82
CA LEU A 80 -8.82 -6.62 -7.47
C LEU A 80 -10.33 -6.81 -7.43
N GLU A 81 -10.78 -7.61 -6.47
CA GLU A 81 -12.20 -7.71 -6.10
C GLU A 81 -12.60 -6.70 -5.01
N SER A 82 -11.63 -6.29 -4.20
CA SER A 82 -11.80 -5.32 -3.12
C SER A 82 -10.55 -4.46 -2.93
N LEU A 83 -10.68 -3.33 -2.23
CA LEU A 83 -9.53 -2.51 -1.88
C LEU A 83 -8.55 -3.29 -0.96
N PRO A 84 -7.23 -3.23 -1.21
CA PRO A 84 -6.25 -3.93 -0.37
C PRO A 84 -6.20 -3.35 1.04
N TYR A 85 -6.18 -4.19 2.07
CA TYR A 85 -6.14 -3.75 3.47
C TYR A 85 -4.73 -3.32 3.89
N GLN A 86 -4.63 -2.32 4.76
CA GLN A 86 -3.35 -2.00 5.38
C GLN A 86 -3.01 -3.04 6.46
N ASN A 87 -1.73 -3.42 6.53
CA ASN A 87 -1.23 -4.21 7.64
C ASN A 87 -1.14 -3.36 8.92
N GLU A 88 -1.47 -3.96 10.05
CA GLU A 88 -1.26 -3.39 11.37
C GLU A 88 0.11 -3.83 11.92
N ASN A 89 0.64 -3.11 12.91
CA ASN A 89 1.86 -3.48 13.64
C ASN A 89 3.14 -3.61 12.80
N VAL A 90 3.25 -2.83 11.71
CA VAL A 90 4.39 -2.86 10.77
C VAL A 90 5.68 -2.23 11.34
N GLY A 91 5.63 -1.63 12.54
CA GLY A 91 6.76 -0.94 13.15
C GLY A 91 7.13 0.39 12.46
N LEU A 92 8.00 1.19 13.08
CA LEU A 92 8.49 2.45 12.49
C LEU A 92 9.49 2.22 11.35
N GLU A 93 10.22 1.11 11.42
CA GLU A 93 11.22 0.73 10.43
C GLU A 93 10.65 -0.14 9.31
N GLY A 94 9.38 -0.53 9.38
CA GLY A 94 8.84 -1.57 8.52
C GLY A 94 9.26 -2.97 8.97
N ILE A 95 8.85 -3.97 8.20
CA ILE A 95 9.04 -5.39 8.46
C ILE A 95 10.22 -5.90 7.64
N GLU A 96 11.20 -6.52 8.31
CA GLU A 96 12.39 -7.09 7.64
C GLU A 96 12.03 -8.25 6.72
N ASP A 97 11.16 -9.17 7.15
CA ASP A 97 10.67 -10.29 6.34
C ASP A 97 9.16 -10.18 6.10
N MET A 98 8.79 -9.84 4.86
CA MET A 98 7.42 -9.58 4.45
C MET A 98 6.52 -10.83 4.49
N THR A 99 7.07 -12.03 4.66
CA THR A 99 6.25 -13.23 4.90
C THR A 99 5.46 -13.16 6.21
N THR A 100 5.86 -12.27 7.13
CA THR A 100 5.18 -12.04 8.41
C THR A 100 3.98 -11.09 8.30
N LEU A 101 3.73 -10.48 7.14
CA LEU A 101 2.59 -9.60 6.91
C LEU A 101 1.29 -10.41 6.79
N ASN A 102 0.20 -9.90 7.39
CA ASN A 102 -1.13 -10.51 7.30
C ASN A 102 -1.72 -10.41 5.89
N TYR A 103 -1.45 -9.29 5.21
CA TYR A 103 -1.90 -9.00 3.86
C TYR A 103 -0.68 -8.74 2.98
N LEU A 104 -0.33 -9.68 2.11
CA LEU A 104 0.79 -9.56 1.19
C LEU A 104 0.28 -9.34 -0.24
N HIS A 105 0.12 -8.06 -0.59
CA HIS A 105 -0.24 -7.60 -1.93
C HIS A 105 0.70 -6.47 -2.35
N GLU A 106 0.63 -6.06 -3.61
CA GLU A 106 1.52 -5.05 -4.21
C GLU A 106 1.67 -3.79 -3.35
N ALA A 107 0.55 -3.21 -2.89
CA ALA A 107 0.60 -2.02 -2.03
C ALA A 107 1.35 -2.26 -0.70
N ALA A 108 1.21 -3.42 -0.08
CA ALA A 108 1.92 -3.73 1.17
C ALA A 108 3.42 -3.84 0.95
N ILE A 109 3.83 -4.48 -0.15
CA ILE A 109 5.23 -4.59 -0.56
C ILE A 109 5.82 -3.20 -0.82
N LEU A 110 5.15 -2.39 -1.63
CA LEU A 110 5.57 -1.04 -1.98
C LEU A 110 5.82 -0.19 -0.72
N TYR A 111 4.85 -0.15 0.19
CA TYR A 111 4.95 0.68 1.40
C TYR A 111 5.96 0.15 2.42
N ASN A 112 6.13 -1.16 2.54
CA ASN A 112 7.13 -1.74 3.43
C ASN A 112 8.54 -1.41 2.96
N VAL A 113 8.82 -1.68 1.67
CA VAL A 113 10.10 -1.41 1.03
C VAL A 113 10.42 0.09 1.05
N LYS A 114 9.43 0.96 0.76
CA LYS A 114 9.57 2.42 0.85
C LYS A 114 9.94 2.87 2.26
N THR A 115 9.23 2.38 3.28
CA THR A 115 9.48 2.72 4.69
C THR A 115 10.91 2.32 5.08
N ARG A 116 11.31 1.09 4.79
CA ARG A 116 12.65 0.57 5.09
C ARG A 116 13.75 1.36 4.39
N PHE A 117 13.56 1.67 3.11
CA PHE A 117 14.50 2.48 2.34
C PHE A 117 14.69 3.88 2.93
N LEU A 118 13.59 4.54 3.32
CA LEU A 118 13.65 5.85 3.98
C LEU A 118 14.36 5.82 5.34
N GLN A 119 14.36 4.66 6.02
CA GLN A 119 15.13 4.41 7.25
C GLN A 119 16.56 3.92 7.00
N LYS A 120 17.05 3.97 5.75
CA LYS A 120 18.38 3.49 5.34
C LYS A 120 18.59 1.98 5.58
N LEU A 121 17.51 1.21 5.45
CA LEU A 121 17.50 -0.26 5.48
C LEU A 121 17.20 -0.77 4.05
N PRO A 122 18.20 -0.89 3.17
CA PRO A 122 17.98 -1.18 1.75
C PRO A 122 17.60 -2.64 1.45
N TYR A 123 17.77 -3.53 2.44
CA TYR A 123 17.52 -4.96 2.31
C TYR A 123 16.22 -5.35 3.01
N THR A 124 15.36 -6.04 2.27
CA THR A 124 14.07 -6.55 2.77
C THR A 124 13.86 -7.96 2.23
N TYR A 125 13.50 -8.89 3.10
CA TYR A 125 13.30 -10.28 2.75
C TYR A 125 11.82 -10.58 2.46
N THR A 126 11.61 -11.62 1.68
CA THR A 126 10.33 -12.31 1.52
C THR A 126 10.61 -13.80 1.52
N GLY A 127 10.84 -14.34 2.73
CA GLY A 127 11.38 -15.69 2.91
C GLY A 127 12.82 -15.75 2.41
N ASP A 128 13.12 -16.71 1.54
CA ASP A 128 14.48 -16.94 1.03
C ASP A 128 14.96 -15.89 0.00
N ILE A 129 14.06 -15.02 -0.46
CA ILE A 129 14.37 -13.98 -1.46
C ILE A 129 14.75 -12.68 -0.73
N CYS A 130 15.89 -12.11 -1.08
CA CYS A 130 16.32 -10.78 -0.64
C CYS A 130 16.05 -9.73 -1.72
N ILE A 131 15.30 -8.69 -1.38
CA ILE A 131 15.08 -7.50 -2.19
C ILE A 131 16.08 -6.44 -1.74
N ALA A 132 16.99 -6.05 -2.63
CA ALA A 132 17.97 -4.99 -2.39
C ALA A 132 17.63 -3.74 -3.22
N LEU A 133 17.47 -2.60 -2.55
CA LEU A 133 17.33 -1.31 -3.21
C LEU A 133 18.65 -0.55 -3.25
N ASN A 134 18.98 0.04 -4.41
CA ASN A 134 20.17 0.88 -4.55
C ASN A 134 20.03 2.16 -3.71
N PRO A 135 20.88 2.39 -2.70
CA PRO A 135 20.80 3.56 -1.83
C PRO A 135 21.35 4.84 -2.49
N TYR A 136 22.06 4.74 -3.63
CA TYR A 136 22.80 5.82 -4.30
C TYR A 136 23.71 6.65 -3.36
N GLN A 137 24.11 6.05 -2.24
CA GLN A 137 24.99 6.63 -1.24
C GLN A 137 25.77 5.51 -0.56
N TRP A 138 26.96 5.83 -0.04
CA TRP A 138 27.76 4.91 0.74
C TRP A 138 27.04 4.61 2.06
N LEU A 139 26.78 3.32 2.31
CA LEU A 139 26.26 2.86 3.58
C LEU A 139 27.43 2.49 4.51
N PRO A 140 27.30 2.72 5.84
CA PRO A 140 28.22 2.17 6.83
C PRO A 140 28.40 0.66 6.62
N GLU A 141 29.63 0.16 6.78
CA GLU A 141 29.94 -1.27 6.67
C GLU A 141 29.06 -2.14 7.59
N THR A 142 28.61 -1.59 8.72
CA THR A 142 27.71 -2.25 9.67
C THR A 142 26.30 -2.53 9.13
N LEU A 143 25.89 -1.86 8.05
CA LEU A 143 24.61 -2.09 7.37
C LEU A 143 24.74 -3.03 6.17
N LEU A 144 25.96 -3.42 5.81
CA LEU A 144 26.23 -4.43 4.79
C LEU A 144 26.22 -5.80 5.47
N ARG A 145 25.23 -6.62 5.11
CA ARG A 145 25.23 -8.03 5.51
C ARG A 145 26.31 -8.76 4.68
N ALA A 146 27.13 -9.58 5.34
CA ALA A 146 28.30 -10.24 4.73
C ALA A 146 27.96 -11.19 3.57
N ASP A 147 26.68 -11.57 3.47
CA ASP A 147 26.07 -12.43 2.47
C ASP A 147 25.46 -11.67 1.27
N THR A 148 25.51 -10.33 1.25
CA THR A 148 24.84 -9.53 0.23
C THR A 148 25.81 -8.93 -0.78
N VAL A 149 25.74 -9.41 -2.03
CA VAL A 149 26.40 -8.79 -3.18
C VAL A 149 25.58 -7.56 -3.60
N ILE A 150 26.08 -6.36 -3.33
CA ILE A 150 25.58 -5.16 -4.00
C ILE A 150 26.14 -5.17 -5.42
N ILE A 151 25.29 -5.44 -6.41
CA ILE A 151 25.62 -5.18 -7.80
C ILE A 151 25.51 -3.65 -8.00
N PHE A 152 26.66 -3.00 -8.11
CA PHE A 152 26.73 -1.65 -8.68
C PHE A 152 26.71 -1.80 -10.21
N ASP A 153 25.81 -1.08 -10.88
CA ASP A 153 25.99 -0.71 -12.29
C ASP A 153 26.94 0.51 -12.35
#